data_AF-A0A523LZP2-F1
#
_entry.id   AF-A0A523LZP2-F1
#
_cell.length_a   1.000
_cell.length_b   1.000
_cell.length_c   1.000
_cell.angle_alpha   90.00
_cell.angle_beta   90.00
_cell.angle_gamma   90.00
#
_symmetry.space_group_name_H-M   'P 1'
#
loop_
_entity.id
_entity.type
_entity.pdbx_description
1 polymer ?
#
loop_
_entity_poly.entity_id
_entity_poly.type
_entity_poly.pdbx_seq_one_letter_code
_entity_poly.pdbx_strand_id
1 'polypeptide(L)' 'MSESIERCSTLVCPKCGHAEKEEMPTDACQFYYDCKGCGELLRPLQGDCCVFCSYGDVACPPVQLGDRRC' A
#
# COMPACT_ATOMS: atom_id res chain seq x y z
N MET A 1 -23.80 -5.42 5.92
CA MET A 1 -23.01 -4.96 7.07
C MET A 1 -21.81 -4.27 6.47
N SER A 2 -21.76 -2.95 6.58
CA SER A 2 -20.73 -2.11 5.97
C SER A 2 -19.38 -2.39 6.65
N GLU A 3 -18.60 -3.28 6.06
CA GLU A 3 -17.20 -3.48 6.41
C GLU A 3 -16.43 -2.17 6.19
N SER A 4 -16.05 -1.54 7.29
CA SER A 4 -15.22 -0.33 7.35
C SER A 4 -13.79 -0.67 6.95
N ILE A 5 -13.55 -0.92 5.67
CA ILE A 5 -12.21 -1.06 5.13
C ILE A 5 -11.59 0.33 5.08
N GLU A 6 -10.48 0.53 5.79
CA GLU A 6 -9.70 1.75 5.70
C GLU A 6 -9.01 1.80 4.33
N ARG A 7 -9.68 2.45 3.37
CA ARG A 7 -9.13 2.65 2.02
C ARG A 7 -7.96 3.62 2.00
N CYS A 8 -7.71 4.37 3.06
CA CYS A 8 -6.57 5.28 3.12
C CYS A 8 -5.40 4.63 3.83
N SER A 9 -4.26 4.52 3.13
CA SER A 9 -3.00 4.07 3.73
C SER A 9 -1.92 5.11 3.49
N THR A 10 -1.12 5.35 4.53
CA THR A 10 0.06 6.22 4.41
C THR A 10 1.24 5.37 3.95
N LEU A 11 1.73 5.61 2.73
CA LEU A 11 2.96 5.03 2.20
C LEU A 11 4.16 5.84 2.70
N VAL A 12 5.10 5.18 3.36
CA VAL A 12 6.34 5.82 3.81
C VAL A 12 7.51 5.31 2.96
N CYS A 13 8.16 6.23 2.26
CA CYS A 13 9.32 5.92 1.44
C CYS A 13 10.53 5.62 2.33
N PRO A 14 11.14 4.42 2.27
CA PRO A 14 12.31 4.07 3.08
C PRO A 14 13.59 4.77 2.62
N LYS A 15 13.60 5.39 1.43
CA LYS A 15 14.78 6.07 0.88
C LYS A 15 14.94 7.50 1.37
N CYS A 16 13.84 8.23 1.49
CA CYS A 16 13.84 9.65 1.88
C CYS A 16 13.01 9.96 3.13
N GLY A 17 12.22 8.99 3.63
CA GLY A 17 11.31 9.19 4.76
C GLY A 17 10.02 9.94 4.40
N HIS A 18 9.75 10.18 3.12
CA HIS A 18 8.54 10.86 2.68
C HIS A 18 7.31 9.99 2.92
N ALA A 19 6.32 10.53 3.64
CA ALA A 19 5.05 9.87 3.90
C ALA A 19 3.95 10.51 3.04
N GLU A 20 3.27 9.69 2.23
CA GLU A 20 2.16 10.13 1.41
C GLU A 20 0.91 9.30 1.70
N LYS A 21 -0.21 9.99 1.93
CA LYS A 21 -1.49 9.34 2.19
C LYS A 21 -2.21 9.12 0.86
N GLU A 22 -2.30 7.86 0.46
CA GLU A 22 -2.95 7.46 -0.79
C GLU A 22 -4.18 6.60 -0.47
N GLU A 23 -5.20 6.72 -1.31
CA GLU A 23 -6.38 5.87 -1.22
C GLU A 23 -6.13 4.59 -2.02
N MET A 24 -6.03 3.45 -1.33
CA MET A 24 -5.99 2.12 -1.91
C MET A 24 -7.27 1.85 -2.72
N PRO A 25 -7.15 1.67 -4.04
CA PRO A 25 -8.28 1.22 -4.83
C PRO A 25 -8.57 -0.25 -4.48
N THR A 26 -9.82 -0.55 -4.15
CA THR A 26 -10.30 -1.94 -3.95
C THR A 26 -10.23 -2.79 -5.23
N ASP A 27 -10.12 -2.14 -6.39
CA ASP A 27 -10.12 -2.79 -7.70
C ASP A 27 -8.71 -3.10 -8.24
N ALA A 28 -7.63 -2.61 -7.61
CA ALA A 28 -6.27 -2.82 -8.13
C ALA A 28 -5.16 -2.76 -7.07
N CYS A 29 -4.15 -3.62 -7.20
CA CYS A 29 -2.93 -3.55 -6.40
C CYS A 29 -1.91 -2.59 -7.04
N GLN A 30 -1.47 -1.57 -6.30
CA GLN A 30 -0.34 -0.71 -6.70
C GLN A 30 0.98 -1.47 -6.52
N PHE A 31 1.54 -1.97 -7.62
CA PHE A 31 2.86 -2.63 -7.63
C PHE A 31 4.02 -1.65 -7.73
N TYR A 32 3.78 -0.45 -8.23
CA TYR A 32 4.80 0.56 -8.42
C TYR A 32 4.31 1.85 -7.80
N TYR A 33 5.14 2.44 -6.94
CA TYR A 33 4.84 3.73 -6.35
C TYR A 33 5.99 4.69 -6.62
N ASP A 34 5.68 5.77 -7.33
CA ASP A 34 6.64 6.83 -7.58
C ASP A 34 6.63 7.78 -6.38
N CYS A 35 7.74 7.83 -5.64
CA CYS A 35 7.82 8.68 -4.48
C CYS A 35 7.86 10.15 -4.89
N LYS A 36 6.82 10.93 -4.58
CA LYS A 36 6.79 12.38 -4.90
C LYS A 36 7.88 13.21 -4.21
N GLY A 37 8.50 12.68 -3.15
CA GLY A 37 9.60 13.33 -2.44
C GLY A 37 10.96 13.19 -3.12
N CYS A 38 11.29 12.03 -3.68
CA CYS A 38 12.61 11.76 -4.28
C CYS A 38 12.58 11.34 -5.75
N GLY A 39 11.40 11.08 -6.33
CA GLY A 39 11.21 10.55 -7.68
C GLY A 39 11.70 9.12 -7.86
N GLU A 40 11.90 8.38 -6.76
CA GLU A 40 12.34 6.98 -6.84
C GLU A 40 11.13 6.06 -6.96
N LEU A 41 11.23 5.12 -7.90
CA LEU A 41 10.19 4.15 -8.19
C LEU A 41 10.32 2.96 -7.23
N LEU A 42 9.49 2.97 -6.20
CA LEU A 42 9.40 1.95 -5.17
C LEU A 42 8.66 0.72 -5.70
N ARG A 43 9.17 -0.45 -5.34
CA ARG A 43 8.66 -1.77 -5.72
C ARG A 43 8.43 -2.59 -4.46
N PRO A 44 7.37 -3.41 -4.37
CA PRO A 44 7.11 -4.26 -3.21
C PRO A 44 8.25 -5.24 -3.00
N LEU A 45 8.41 -5.65 -1.75
CA LEU A 45 9.38 -6.66 -1.36
C LEU A 45 8.92 -8.05 -1.85
N GLN A 46 9.88 -8.96 -2.01
CA GLN A 46 9.59 -10.34 -2.40
C GLN A 46 8.77 -11.02 -1.29
N GLY A 47 7.49 -11.25 -1.55
CA GLY A 47 6.52 -11.82 -0.59
C GLY A 47 5.30 -10.93 -0.35
N ASP A 48 5.34 -9.66 -0.74
CA ASP A 48 4.22 -8.73 -0.65
C ASP A 48 3.53 -8.54 -2.01
N CYS A 49 2.21 -8.38 -1.99
CA CYS A 49 1.41 -8.22 -3.21
C CYS A 49 1.30 -6.77 -3.69
N CYS A 50 1.59 -5.76 -2.85
CA CYS A 50 1.59 -4.36 -3.28
C CYS A 50 2.50 -3.50 -2.41
N VAL A 51 2.85 -2.30 -2.90
CA VAL A 51 3.69 -1.32 -2.18
C VAL A 51 3.09 -0.92 -0.83
N PHE A 52 1.76 -1.01 -0.67
CA PHE A 52 1.08 -0.75 0.59
C PHE A 52 1.30 -1.84 1.63
N CYS A 53 1.35 -3.13 1.26
CA CYS A 53 1.64 -4.17 2.26
C CYS A 53 3.13 -4.12 2.68
N SER A 54 4.06 -3.65 1.83
CA SER A 54 5.48 -3.48 2.18
C SER A 54 5.82 -2.17 2.91
N TYR A 55 5.26 -1.04 2.47
CA TYR A 55 5.65 0.32 2.90
C TYR A 55 4.47 1.14 3.45
N GLY A 56 3.26 0.60 3.42
CA GLY A 56 2.07 1.23 3.96
C GLY A 56 1.91 0.94 5.44
N ASP A 57 1.30 1.90 6.14
CA ASP A 57 0.96 1.74 7.56
C ASP A 57 -0.23 0.78 7.77
N VAL A 58 -1.18 0.81 6.84
CA VAL A 58 -2.39 -0.03 6.85
C VAL A 58 -2.28 -1.10 5.77
N ALA A 59 -2.53 -2.36 6.15
CA ALA A 59 -2.50 -3.49 5.23
C ALA A 59 -3.62 -3.41 4.17
N CYS A 60 -3.31 -3.98 3.02
CA CYS A 60 -4.17 -4.11 1.85
C CYS A 60 -5.59 -4.66 2.18
N PRO A 61 -6.67 -4.13 1.56
CA PRO A 61 -8.07 -4.54 1.83
C PRO A 61 -8.33 -6.06 1.88
N PRO A 62 -7.82 -6.90 0.95
CA PRO A 62 -8.02 -8.35 1.03
C PRO A 62 -7.44 -8.98 2.31
N VAL A 63 -6.34 -8.43 2.84
CA VAL A 63 -5.74 -8.87 4.10
C VAL A 63 -6.60 -8.45 5.29
N GLN A 64 -7.17 -7.24 5.28
CA GLN A 64 -8.09 -6.76 6.34
C GLN A 64 -9.40 -7.57 6.38
N LEU A 65 -9.87 -8.03 5.22
CA LEU A 65 -11.05 -8.88 5.09
C LEU A 65 -10.79 -10.34 5.51
N GLY A 66 -9.55 -10.70 5.84
CA GLY A 66 -9.18 -12.06 6.24
C GLY A 66 -9.14 -13.06 5.08
N ASP A 67 -9.31 -12.61 3.83
CA ASP A 67 -9.12 -13.47 2.66
C ASP A 67 -7.62 -13.50 2.32
N ARG A 68 -6.93 -14.46 2.94
CA ARG A 68 -5.50 -14.78 2.75
C ARG A 68 -5.15 -15.27 1.33
N ARG A 69 -5.97 -14.98 0.32
CA ARG A 69 -5.79 -15.45 -1.05
C ARG A 69 -5.35 -14.31 -1.95
N CYS A 70 -4.03 -14.25 -2.14
CA CYS A 70 -3.38 -13.73 -3.33
C CYS A 70 -2.97 -14.94 -4.18
#